data_AF-A0A2T1GFZ8-F1
#
_entry.id   AF-A0A2T1GFZ8-F1
#
_cell.length_a   1.000
_cell.length_b   1.000
_cell.length_c   1.000
_cell.angle_alpha   90.00
_cell.angle_beta   90.00
_cell.angle_gamma   90.00
#
_symmetry.space_group_name_H-M   'P 1'
#
loop_
_entity.id
_entity.type
_entity.pdbx_description
1 polymer ?
#
loop_
_entity_poly.entity_id
_entity_poly.type
_entity_poly.pdbx_seq_one_letter_code
_entity_poly.pdbx_strand_id
1 'polypeptide(L)'
;MTTLLSFTAEDVETHVEESSADTQYYLIAFSVGDVEVDGHSWSFSRGLDESDDWGVCTVKEIQQATIYECITSFDLHRSNLKCIFDEEGINCTGFSELQIIFELDDRAWKQLADTARIVFHDRPYFTCED
;
A
#
# COMPACT_ATOMS: atom_id res chain seq x y z
N MET A 1 -7.51 -7.56 -21.25
CA MET A 1 -6.86 -6.24 -21.42
C MET A 1 -6.17 -5.95 -20.10
N THR A 2 -4.88 -5.66 -20.10
CA THR A 2 -4.16 -5.22 -18.89
C THR A 2 -4.41 -3.73 -18.72
N THR A 3 -5.02 -3.34 -17.59
CA THR A 3 -5.32 -1.94 -17.26
C THR A 3 -4.33 -1.49 -16.19
N LEU A 4 -3.56 -0.45 -16.50
CA LEU A 4 -2.56 0.13 -15.60
C LEU A 4 -3.14 1.40 -14.98
N LEU A 5 -3.11 1.50 -13.66
CA LEU A 5 -3.23 2.78 -12.96
C LEU A 5 -1.82 3.29 -12.63
N SER A 6 -1.49 4.49 -13.09
CA SER A 6 -0.21 5.12 -12.79
C SER A 6 -0.37 6.58 -12.40
N PHE A 7 0.26 6.97 -11.29
CA PHE A 7 0.30 8.35 -10.85
C PHE A 7 1.58 8.67 -10.05
N THR A 8 1.87 9.97 -9.92
CA THR A 8 2.90 10.47 -9.00
C THR A 8 2.23 10.93 -7.72
N ALA A 9 2.56 10.30 -6.60
CA ALA A 9 2.05 10.70 -5.30
C ALA A 9 2.64 12.07 -4.90
N GLU A 10 1.76 12.99 -4.55
CA GLU A 10 2.10 14.29 -3.96
C GLU A 10 2.31 14.17 -2.45
N ASP A 11 1.68 13.17 -1.84
CA ASP A 11 1.76 12.89 -0.42
C ASP A 11 1.98 11.40 -0.16
N VAL A 12 2.93 11.11 0.73
CA VAL A 12 3.28 9.75 1.16
C VAL A 12 3.27 9.73 2.67
N GLU A 13 2.31 9.00 3.24
CA GLU A 13 2.14 8.90 4.68
C GLU A 13 2.68 7.57 5.19
N THR A 14 3.36 7.63 6.33
CA THR A 14 3.73 6.46 7.13
C THR A 14 3.17 6.68 8.52
N HIS A 15 2.24 5.83 8.94
CA HIS A 15 1.58 5.96 10.23
C HIS A 15 1.82 4.70 11.06
N VAL A 16 2.19 4.92 12.32
CA VAL A 16 2.30 3.87 13.33
C VAL A 16 1.47 4.32 14.53
N GLU A 17 0.38 3.63 14.79
CA GLU A 17 -0.54 3.96 15.89
C GLU A 17 -0.54 2.85 16.94
N GLU A 18 -0.38 3.25 18.20
CA GLU A 18 -0.62 2.38 19.35
C GLU A 18 -2.08 2.59 19.79
N SER A 19 -2.99 1.71 19.35
CA SER A 19 -4.42 1.89 19.64
C SER A 19 -4.81 1.47 21.05
N SER A 20 -3.98 0.64 21.70
CA SER A 20 -4.06 0.24 23.11
C SER A 20 -2.73 -0.37 23.57
N ALA A 21 -2.61 -0.77 24.86
CA ALA A 21 -1.35 -1.20 25.48
C ALA A 21 -0.60 -2.32 24.75
N ASP A 22 -1.27 -3.08 23.88
CA ASP A 22 -0.69 -4.23 23.17
C ASP A 22 -1.13 -4.33 21.69
N THR A 23 -1.57 -3.23 21.07
CA THR A 23 -1.98 -3.25 19.66
C THR A 23 -1.31 -2.16 18.86
N GLN A 24 -0.51 -2.56 17.87
CA GLN A 24 0.19 -1.66 16.96
C GLN A 24 -0.41 -1.76 15.56
N TYR A 25 -0.75 -0.61 14.99
CA TYR A 25 -1.26 -0.48 13.63
C TYR A 25 -0.23 0.22 12.76
N TYR A 26 0.12 -0.41 11.65
CA TYR A 26 1.07 0.12 10.67
C TYR A 26 0.34 0.42 9.38
N LEU A 27 0.59 1.60 8.81
CA LEU A 27 0.01 2.02 7.54
C LEU A 27 1.04 2.77 6.70
N ILE A 28 1.02 2.48 5.40
CA ILE A 28 1.63 3.31 4.37
C ILE A 28 0.53 3.77 3.42
N ALA A 29 0.55 5.04 3.02
CA ALA A 29 -0.42 5.56 2.06
C ALA A 29 0.24 6.48 1.03
N PHE A 30 -0.36 6.52 -0.15
CA PHE A 30 0.09 7.29 -1.29
C PHE A 30 -1.11 8.00 -1.89
N SER A 31 -1.00 9.31 -2.08
CA SER A 31 -2.10 10.09 -2.65
C SER A 31 -1.65 11.20 -3.58
N VAL A 32 -2.54 11.57 -4.50
CA VAL A 32 -2.41 12.71 -5.41
C VAL A 32 -3.77 13.36 -5.58
N GLY A 33 -3.83 14.69 -5.51
CA GLY A 33 -5.07 15.43 -5.70
C GLY A 33 -6.18 15.12 -4.69
N ASP A 34 -7.38 15.65 -4.97
CA ASP A 34 -8.57 15.40 -4.17
C ASP A 34 -9.34 14.19 -4.74
N VAL A 35 -9.42 13.11 -3.94
CA VAL A 35 -10.10 11.85 -4.29
C VAL A 35 -11.55 12.06 -4.73
N GLU A 36 -12.23 13.12 -4.28
CA GLU A 36 -13.62 13.42 -4.64
C GLU A 36 -13.75 14.10 -6.02
N VAL A 37 -12.63 14.56 -6.61
CA VAL A 37 -12.65 15.42 -7.80
C VAL A 37 -11.89 14.84 -8.98
N ASP A 38 -10.88 13.98 -8.76
CA ASP A 38 -10.17 13.11 -9.73
C ASP A 38 -8.82 12.58 -9.15
N GLY A 39 -8.60 12.71 -7.84
CA GLY A 39 -7.39 12.26 -7.15
C GLY A 39 -7.37 10.75 -6.91
N HIS A 40 -6.18 10.24 -6.57
CA HIS A 40 -5.97 8.84 -6.23
C HIS A 40 -5.48 8.68 -4.81
N SER A 41 -5.93 7.64 -4.11
CA SER A 41 -5.44 7.33 -2.76
C SER A 41 -5.45 5.84 -2.46
N TRP A 42 -4.24 5.32 -2.24
CA TRP A 42 -3.98 3.91 -1.97
C TRP A 42 -3.28 3.76 -0.63
N SER A 43 -3.82 2.90 0.23
CA SER A 43 -3.19 2.59 1.52
C SER A 43 -3.06 1.09 1.78
N PHE A 44 -1.99 0.73 2.45
CA PHE A 44 -1.65 -0.63 2.84
C PHE A 44 -1.42 -0.64 4.33
N SER A 45 -2.12 -1.51 5.05
CA SER A 45 -2.03 -1.55 6.50
C SER A 45 -1.98 -2.96 7.07
N ARG A 46 -1.42 -3.07 8.28
CA ARG A 46 -1.43 -4.28 9.11
C ARG A 46 -1.63 -3.89 10.57
N GLY A 47 -2.62 -4.49 11.21
CA GLY A 47 -2.71 -4.53 12.67
C GLY A 47 -1.91 -5.70 13.20
N LEU A 48 -1.16 -5.49 14.29
CA LEU A 48 -0.57 -6.54 15.09
C LEU A 48 -1.36 -6.59 16.41
N ASP A 49 -2.27 -7.57 16.51
CA ASP A 49 -2.92 -7.93 17.77
C ASP A 49 -2.49 -9.36 18.20
N GLU A 50 -2.79 -9.76 19.44
CA GLU A 50 -2.46 -11.09 19.97
C GLU A 50 -3.16 -12.24 19.22
N SER A 51 -4.11 -11.92 18.34
CA SER A 51 -4.88 -12.84 17.50
C SER A 51 -4.57 -12.67 16.01
N ASP A 52 -3.39 -12.16 15.67
CA ASP A 52 -2.76 -12.12 14.34
C ASP A 52 -3.74 -12.36 13.19
N ASP A 53 -4.53 -11.36 12.80
CA ASP A 53 -5.40 -11.57 11.64
C ASP A 53 -5.73 -10.32 10.81
N TRP A 54 -5.30 -10.43 9.56
CA TRP A 54 -5.67 -9.69 8.35
C TRP A 54 -5.24 -8.23 8.28
N GLY A 55 -4.02 -8.01 7.76
CA GLY A 55 -3.75 -6.74 7.08
C GLY A 55 -4.74 -6.52 5.92
N VAL A 56 -4.98 -5.25 5.56
CA VAL A 56 -5.89 -4.86 4.47
C VAL A 56 -5.24 -3.80 3.58
N CYS A 57 -5.43 -3.92 2.26
CA CYS A 57 -5.19 -2.86 1.28
C CYS A 57 -6.51 -2.14 1.00
N THR A 58 -6.54 -0.81 1.10
CA THR A 58 -7.76 -0.02 0.88
C THR A 58 -7.57 0.98 -0.26
N VAL A 59 -8.54 1.03 -1.16
CA VAL A 59 -8.63 2.00 -2.25
C VAL A 59 -9.74 2.99 -1.91
N LYS A 60 -9.38 4.26 -1.68
CA LYS A 60 -10.34 5.23 -1.14
C LYS A 60 -11.40 5.61 -2.17
N GLU A 61 -11.06 5.64 -3.47
CA GLU A 61 -11.97 5.98 -4.58
C GLU A 61 -13.20 5.06 -4.64
N ILE A 62 -13.04 3.79 -4.27
CA ILE A 62 -14.09 2.76 -4.38
C ILE A 62 -14.59 2.26 -3.02
N GLN A 63 -13.97 2.70 -1.91
CA GLN A 63 -14.21 2.20 -0.55
C GLN A 63 -14.19 0.67 -0.45
N GLN A 64 -13.44 0.00 -1.33
CA GLN A 64 -13.28 -1.45 -1.32
C GLN A 64 -11.93 -1.82 -0.70
N ALA A 65 -12.00 -2.78 0.23
CA ALA A 65 -10.83 -3.50 0.69
C ALA A 65 -10.40 -4.47 -0.43
N THR A 66 -9.19 -4.30 -0.94
CA THR A 66 -8.52 -5.37 -1.68
C THR A 66 -7.78 -6.22 -0.67
N ILE A 67 -7.95 -7.53 -0.73
CA ILE A 67 -7.27 -8.43 0.21
C ILE A 67 -5.85 -8.69 -0.30
N TYR A 68 -4.91 -8.78 0.62
CA TYR A 68 -3.48 -9.02 0.32
C TYR A 68 -3.24 -10.30 -0.48
N GLU A 69 -4.17 -11.24 -0.43
CA GLU A 69 -4.14 -12.52 -1.15
C GLU A 69 -4.30 -12.34 -2.66
N CYS A 70 -4.89 -11.24 -3.12
CA CYS A 70 -5.04 -10.95 -4.55
C CYS A 70 -3.78 -10.29 -5.15
N ILE A 71 -2.77 -9.96 -4.33
CA ILE A 71 -1.50 -9.40 -4.78
C ILE A 71 -0.57 -10.54 -5.17
N THR A 72 -0.03 -10.45 -6.39
CA THR A 72 0.92 -11.43 -6.94
C THR A 72 2.36 -10.93 -6.95
N SER A 73 2.56 -9.61 -6.98
CA SER A 73 3.86 -8.93 -6.85
C SER A 73 3.67 -7.59 -6.16
N PHE A 74 4.54 -7.25 -5.23
CA PHE A 74 4.64 -5.91 -4.65
C PHE A 74 6.12 -5.53 -4.55
N ASP A 75 6.56 -4.61 -5.40
CA ASP A 75 7.95 -4.19 -5.51
C ASP A 75 8.07 -2.73 -5.07
N LEU A 76 8.76 -2.48 -3.96
CA LEU A 76 8.99 -1.15 -3.39
C LEU A 76 10.45 -0.70 -3.61
N HIS A 77 10.62 0.41 -4.30
CA HIS A 77 11.91 1.05 -4.57
C HIS A 77 11.94 2.49 -4.06
N ARG A 78 13.15 3.06 -4.01
CA ARG A 78 13.42 4.42 -3.50
C ARG A 78 12.57 5.55 -4.09
N SER A 79 12.06 5.36 -5.31
CA SER A 79 11.32 6.37 -6.08
C SER A 79 9.96 5.91 -6.59
N ASN A 80 9.60 4.64 -6.36
CA ASN A 80 8.35 4.10 -6.88
C ASN A 80 7.95 2.81 -6.16
N LEU A 81 6.67 2.44 -6.31
CA LEU A 81 6.20 1.09 -6.07
C LEU A 81 5.45 0.56 -7.28
N LYS A 82 5.47 -0.75 -7.42
CA LYS A 82 4.70 -1.50 -8.41
C LYS A 82 3.95 -2.63 -7.71
N CYS A 83 2.66 -2.73 -7.95
CA CYS A 83 1.81 -3.80 -7.42
C CYS A 83 1.05 -4.47 -8.56
N ILE A 84 1.05 -5.79 -8.59
CA ILE A 84 0.37 -6.60 -9.63
C ILE A 84 -0.71 -7.44 -8.97
N PHE A 85 -1.92 -7.39 -9.52
CA PHE A 85 -3.08 -8.13 -9.01
C PHE A 85 -3.38 -9.36 -9.87
N ASP A 86 -3.93 -10.40 -9.24
CA ASP A 86 -4.55 -11.52 -9.94
C ASP A 86 -5.95 -11.15 -10.50
N GLU A 87 -6.67 -12.14 -11.05
CA GLU A 87 -8.00 -11.91 -11.62
C GLU A 87 -9.02 -11.41 -10.59
N GLU A 88 -8.94 -11.87 -9.33
CA GLU A 88 -9.83 -11.40 -8.26
C GLU A 88 -9.53 -9.94 -7.92
N GLY A 89 -8.25 -9.59 -7.74
CA GLY A 89 -7.84 -8.22 -7.48
C GLY A 89 -8.14 -7.26 -8.64
N ILE A 90 -8.06 -7.73 -9.89
CA ILE A 90 -8.50 -6.95 -11.07
C ILE A 90 -10.00 -6.65 -11.01
N ASN A 91 -10.81 -7.63 -10.62
CA ASN A 91 -12.26 -7.44 -10.52
C ASN A 91 -12.66 -6.47 -9.39
N CYS A 92 -11.87 -6.41 -8.32
CA CYS A 92 -12.08 -5.45 -7.22
C CYS A 92 -11.60 -4.04 -7.58
N THR A 93 -10.39 -3.92 -8.14
CA THR A 93 -9.74 -2.61 -8.35
C THR A 93 -10.03 -1.98 -9.70
N GLY A 94 -10.38 -2.79 -10.71
CA GLY A 94 -10.46 -2.38 -12.11
C GLY A 94 -9.12 -2.34 -12.84
N PHE A 95 -8.01 -2.63 -12.15
CA PHE A 95 -6.65 -2.53 -12.68
C PHE A 95 -5.88 -3.84 -12.46
N SER A 96 -5.04 -4.21 -13.43
CA SER A 96 -4.11 -5.34 -13.29
C SER A 96 -2.79 -4.93 -12.67
N GLU A 97 -2.45 -3.64 -12.75
CA GLU A 97 -1.21 -3.10 -12.24
C GLU A 97 -1.45 -1.71 -11.66
N LEU A 98 -0.83 -1.47 -10.50
CA LEU A 98 -0.69 -0.17 -9.87
C LEU A 98 0.77 0.24 -9.89
N GLN A 99 1.07 1.42 -10.42
CA GLN A 99 2.40 2.01 -10.40
C GLN A 99 2.36 3.41 -9.79
N ILE A 100 3.00 3.60 -8.64
CA ILE A 100 3.05 4.90 -7.96
C ILE A 100 4.48 5.40 -7.93
N ILE A 101 4.70 6.61 -8.42
CA ILE A 101 5.99 7.31 -8.36
C ILE A 101 5.96 8.30 -7.21
N PHE A 102 7.06 8.49 -6.49
CA PHE A 102 7.15 9.45 -5.40
C PHE A 102 8.59 9.97 -5.22
N GLU A 103 8.70 11.14 -4.58
CA GLU A 103 9.99 11.74 -4.21
C GLU A 103 10.04 11.91 -2.69
N LEU A 104 11.01 11.27 -2.05
CA LEU A 104 11.20 11.30 -0.60
C LEU A 104 12.66 11.64 -0.28
N ASP A 105 12.89 12.29 0.85
CA ASP A 105 14.23 12.36 1.43
C ASP A 105 14.64 11.01 2.06
N ASP A 106 15.90 10.87 2.45
CA ASP A 106 16.42 9.60 2.98
C ASP A 106 15.75 9.18 4.29
N ARG A 107 15.29 10.15 5.09
CA ARG A 107 14.61 9.88 6.34
C ARG A 107 13.21 9.34 6.09
N ALA A 108 12.44 10.01 5.24
CA ALA A 108 11.09 9.61 4.87
C ALA A 108 11.09 8.28 4.12
N TRP A 109 12.07 8.05 3.24
CA TRP A 109 12.28 6.75 2.61
C TRP A 109 12.52 5.64 3.63
N LYS A 110 13.45 5.86 4.57
CA LYS A 110 13.74 4.87 5.60
C LYS A 110 12.50 4.53 6.42
N GLN A 111 11.69 5.54 6.77
CA GLN A 111 10.43 5.34 7.49
C GLN A 111 9.43 4.53 6.66
N LEU A 112 9.30 4.82 5.37
CA LEU A 112 8.43 4.09 4.45
C LEU A 112 8.87 2.63 4.32
N ALA A 113 10.15 2.38 4.03
CA ALA A 113 10.68 1.04 3.86
C ALA A 113 10.57 0.21 5.14
N ASP A 114 10.90 0.78 6.31
CA ASP A 114 10.80 0.09 7.60
C ASP A 114 9.33 -0.23 7.95
N THR A 115 8.40 0.68 7.66
CA THR A 115 6.95 0.45 7.87
C THR A 115 6.39 -0.59 6.91
N ALA A 116 6.75 -0.51 5.62
CA ALA A 116 6.31 -1.46 4.59
C ALA A 116 6.76 -2.88 4.92
N ARG A 117 8.01 -3.06 5.38
CA ARG A 117 8.51 -4.38 5.82
C ARG A 117 7.68 -5.01 6.95
N ILE A 118 7.06 -4.19 7.80
CA ILE A 118 6.16 -4.67 8.85
C ILE A 118 4.78 -5.00 8.26
N VAL A 119 4.23 -4.09 7.45
CA VAL A 119 2.95 -4.29 6.75
C VAL A 119 2.95 -5.59 5.95
N PHE A 120 4.07 -5.93 5.31
CA PHE A 120 4.23 -7.09 4.44
C PHE A 120 5.11 -8.22 5.02
N HIS A 121 5.37 -8.27 6.33
CA HIS A 121 6.38 -9.15 6.96
C HIS A 121 6.35 -10.63 6.51
N ASP A 122 5.17 -11.19 6.25
CA ASP A 122 4.98 -12.61 5.89
C ASP A 122 4.47 -12.80 4.45
N ARG A 123 4.61 -11.78 3.60
CA ARG A 123 4.07 -11.78 2.24
C ARG A 123 5.19 -12.11 1.24
N PRO A 124 5.18 -13.31 0.63
CA PRO A 124 6.28 -13.78 -0.21
C PRO A 124 6.41 -13.01 -1.54
N TYR A 125 5.37 -12.27 -1.92
CA TYR A 125 5.35 -11.41 -3.11
C TYR A 125 5.96 -10.02 -2.86
N PHE A 126 6.31 -9.67 -1.61
CA PHE A 126 6.85 -8.36 -1.26
C PHE A 126 8.36 -8.32 -1.45
N THR A 127 8.83 -7.35 -2.20
CA THR A 127 10.24 -6.99 -2.32
C THR A 127 10.42 -5.52 -1.97
N CYS A 128 11.54 -5.20 -1.31
CA CYS A 128 11.90 -3.83 -0.96
C CYS A 128 13.40 -3.65 -1.15
N GLU A 129 13.76 -2.87 -2.16
CA GLU A 129 15.15 -2.58 -2.55
C GLU A 129 15.52 -1.14 -2.18
N ASP A 130 16.78 -0.93 -1.78
CA ASP A 130 17.35 0.37 -1.42
C ASP A 130 17.69 1.25 -2.65
#